data_AF-A0A0P7Y0E5-F1
#
_entry.id   AF-A0A0P7Y0E5-F1
#
_cell.length_a   1.000
_cell.length_b   1.000
_cell.length_c   1.000
_cell.angle_alpha   90.00
_cell.angle_beta   90.00
_cell.angle_gamma   90.00
#
_symmetry.space_group_name_H-M   'P 1'
#
loop_
_entity.id
_entity.type
_entity.pdbx_description
1 polymer ?
#
loop_
_entity_poly.entity_id
_entity_poly.type
_entity_poly.pdbx_seq_one_letter_code
_entity_poly.pdbx_strand_id
1 'polypeptide(L)' 'MSRTNSRNLRATVTVLSALVFVATQVLGVAVAAGWAIAGIFELGDTIGYVLMGLFSGLGLYMLHGFWKQATRIEPLNKPD' A
#
# COMPACT_ATOMS: atom_id res chain seq x y z
N MET A 1 14.71 -26.90 21.99
CA MET A 1 13.88 -25.68 21.98
C MET A 1 13.94 -25.08 20.58
N SER A 2 12.91 -25.26 19.73
CA SER A 2 12.94 -24.85 18.30
C SER A 2 11.61 -24.24 17.80
N ARG A 3 10.72 -23.83 18.72
CA ARG A 3 9.36 -23.35 18.41
C ARG A 3 9.26 -21.85 18.08
N THR A 4 10.35 -21.11 18.24
CA THR A 4 10.33 -19.64 18.12
C THR A 4 10.30 -19.18 16.65
N ASN A 5 11.01 -19.89 15.77
CA ASN A 5 11.18 -19.47 14.37
C ASN A 5 9.89 -19.59 13.53
N SER A 6 9.10 -20.65 13.75
CA SER A 6 7.87 -20.90 12.99
C SER A 6 6.71 -19.96 13.33
N ARG A 7 6.68 -19.38 14.54
CA ARG A 7 5.68 -18.37 14.92
C ARG A 7 5.95 -17.03 14.24
N ASN A 8 7.21 -16.58 14.27
CA ASN A 8 7.58 -15.30 13.66
C ASN A 8 7.31 -15.31 12.15
N LEU A 9 7.66 -16.40 11.45
CA LEU A 9 7.36 -16.56 10.01
C LEU A 9 5.86 -16.52 9.69
N ARG A 10 5.01 -17.20 10.48
CA ARG A 10 3.54 -17.16 10.27
C ARG A 10 2.97 -15.76 10.48
N ALA A 11 3.46 -15.08 11.50
CA ALA A 11 3.03 -13.74 11.86
C ALA A 11 3.43 -12.75 10.73
N THR A 12 4.68 -12.83 10.26
CA THR A 12 5.17 -12.04 9.12
C THR A 12 4.38 -12.29 7.84
N VAL A 13 4.09 -13.55 7.50
CA VAL A 13 3.28 -13.87 6.31
C VAL A 13 1.86 -13.31 6.42
N THR A 14 1.28 -13.30 7.62
CA THR A 14 -0.05 -12.75 7.86
C THR A 14 -0.07 -11.24 7.67
N VAL A 15 0.91 -10.54 8.26
CA VAL A 15 1.08 -9.10 8.11
C VAL A 15 1.34 -8.73 6.66
N LEU A 16 2.21 -9.46 5.96
CA LEU A 16 2.52 -9.23 4.55
C LEU A 16 1.28 -9.42 3.66
N SER A 17 0.47 -10.44 3.94
CA SER A 17 -0.78 -10.70 3.19
C SER A 17 -1.79 -9.57 3.37
N ALA A 18 -1.96 -9.07 4.59
CA ALA A 18 -2.80 -7.90 4.87
C ALA A 18 -2.26 -6.64 4.17
N LEU A 19 -0.94 -6.46 4.16
CA LEU A 19 -0.23 -5.39 3.45
C LEU A 19 -0.61 -5.36 1.97
N VAL A 20 -0.45 -6.50 1.30
CA VAL A 20 -0.71 -6.64 -0.14
C VAL A 20 -2.19 -6.43 -0.46
N PHE A 21 -3.10 -6.94 0.38
CA PHE A 21 -4.54 -6.76 0.20
C PHE A 21 -4.94 -5.28 0.26
N VAL A 22 -4.44 -4.54 1.25
CA VAL A 22 -4.74 -3.10 1.40
C VAL A 22 -4.06 -2.29 0.30
N ALA A 23 -2.80 -2.59 -0.02
CA ALA A 23 -2.04 -1.94 -1.09
C ALA A 23 -2.79 -1.98 -2.43
N THR A 24 -3.29 -3.15 -2.80
CA THR A 24 -3.98 -3.35 -4.08
C THR A 24 -5.29 -2.56 -4.15
N GLN A 25 -6.06 -2.54 -3.06
CA GLN A 25 -7.30 -1.77 -2.99
C GLN A 25 -7.04 -0.27 -3.12
N VAL A 26 -6.06 0.24 -2.39
CA VAL A 26 -5.70 1.65 -2.42
C VAL A 26 -5.24 2.08 -3.81
N LEU A 27 -4.38 1.28 -4.46
CA LEU A 27 -3.94 1.56 -5.83
C LEU A 27 -5.10 1.53 -6.82
N GLY A 28 -6.00 0.54 -6.72
CA GLY A 28 -7.18 0.45 -7.57
C GLY A 28 -8.13 1.64 -7.41
N VAL A 29 -8.41 2.04 -6.16
CA VAL A 29 -9.25 3.21 -5.85
C VAL A 29 -8.60 4.50 -6.35
N ALA A 30 -7.29 4.65 -6.16
CA ALA A 30 -6.55 5.82 -6.62
C ALA A 30 -6.61 5.95 -8.15
N VAL A 31 -6.35 4.88 -8.90
CA VAL A 31 -6.42 4.89 -10.36
C VAL A 31 -7.84 5.13 -10.86
N ALA A 32 -8.85 4.48 -10.26
CA ALA A 32 -10.25 4.66 -10.63
C ALA A 32 -10.75 6.09 -10.35
N ALA A 33 -10.37 6.66 -9.21
CA ALA A 33 -10.70 8.05 -8.85
C ALA A 33 -10.00 9.05 -9.79
N GLY A 34 -8.74 8.79 -10.17
CA GLY A 34 -8.02 9.59 -11.16
C GLY A 34 -8.67 9.56 -12.54
N TRP A 35 -9.09 8.38 -12.99
CA TRP A 35 -9.81 8.25 -14.24
C TRP A 35 -11.18 8.94 -14.19
N ALA A 36 -11.95 8.76 -13.12
CA ALA A 36 -13.28 9.33 -12.97
C ALA A 36 -13.27 10.87 -12.94
N ILE A 37 -12.34 11.46 -12.19
CA ILE A 37 -12.22 12.92 -12.11
C ILE A 37 -11.72 13.47 -13.46
N ALA A 38 -10.70 12.87 -14.09
CA ALA A 38 -10.24 13.32 -15.41
C ALA A 38 -11.35 13.26 -16.48
N GLY A 39 -12.18 12.23 -16.44
CA GLY A 39 -13.32 12.04 -17.34
C GLY A 39 -14.47 13.04 -17.12
N ILE A 40 -14.88 13.29 -15.87
CA ILE A 40 -16.00 14.21 -15.56
C ILE A 40 -15.66 15.64 -15.96
N PHE A 41 -14.41 16.05 -15.84
CA PHE A 41 -14.00 17.42 -16.13
C PHE A 41 -13.61 17.65 -17.61
N GLU A 42 -13.63 16.63 -18.48
CA GLU A 42 -13.18 16.71 -19.90
C GLU A 42 -11.81 17.43 -20.05
N LEU A 43 -10.92 17.20 -19.08
CA LEU A 43 -9.90 18.16 -18.68
C LEU A 43 -8.63 18.18 -19.57
N GLY A 44 -8.70 17.54 -20.74
CA GLY A 44 -7.58 17.36 -21.67
C GLY A 44 -6.46 16.47 -21.13
N ASP A 45 -5.67 15.87 -22.03
CA ASP A 45 -4.63 14.89 -21.69
C ASP A 45 -3.67 15.38 -20.59
N THR A 46 -3.33 16.67 -20.57
CA THR A 46 -2.40 17.25 -19.60
C THR A 46 -2.85 17.11 -18.16
N ILE A 47 -4.12 17.39 -17.85
CA ILE A 47 -4.60 17.31 -16.46
C ILE A 47 -4.89 15.86 -16.09
N GLY A 48 -5.25 15.01 -17.04
CA GLY A 48 -5.29 13.55 -16.87
C GLY A 48 -3.96 12.97 -16.39
N TYR A 49 -2.83 13.39 -16.99
CA TYR A 49 -1.50 12.96 -16.55
C TYR A 49 -1.12 13.49 -15.16
N VAL A 50 -1.46 14.75 -14.84
CA VAL A 50 -1.22 15.32 -13.50
C VAL A 50 -2.00 14.53 -12.45
N LEU A 51 -3.26 14.20 -12.74
CA LEU A 51 -4.09 13.45 -11.81
C LEU A 51 -3.60 12.01 -11.64
N MET A 52 -3.18 11.35 -12.72
CA MET A 52 -2.50 10.05 -12.66
C MET A 52 -1.24 10.10 -11.78
N GLY A 53 -0.41 11.14 -11.93
CA GLY A 53 0.76 11.35 -11.09
C GLY A 53 0.41 11.56 -9.62
N LEU A 54 -0.61 12.37 -9.34
CA LEU A 54 -1.08 12.64 -7.98
C LEU A 54 -1.60 11.37 -7.31
N PHE A 55 -2.42 10.59 -8.02
CA PHE A 55 -2.98 9.34 -7.50
C PHE A 55 -1.94 8.23 -7.36
N SER A 56 -0.97 8.14 -8.27
CA SER A 56 0.18 7.23 -8.13
C SER A 56 1.03 7.60 -6.91
N GLY A 57 1.29 8.90 -6.71
CA GLY A 57 1.97 9.42 -5.52
C GLY A 57 1.19 9.14 -4.23
N LEU A 58 -0.14 9.27 -4.26
CA LEU A 58 -1.01 8.95 -3.12
C LEU A 58 -0.96 7.46 -2.78
N GLY A 59 -0.95 6.59 -3.80
CA GLY A 59 -0.78 5.16 -3.65
C GLY A 59 0.55 4.79 -3.00
N LEU A 60 1.66 5.39 -3.46
CA LEU A 60 2.99 5.21 -2.86
C LEU A 60 3.05 5.71 -1.41
N TYR A 61 2.42 6.84 -1.11
CA TYR A 61 2.37 7.40 0.24
C TYR A 61 1.61 6.47 1.21
N MET A 62 0.46 5.94 0.80
CA MET A 62 -0.28 4.97 1.61
C MET A 62 0.47 3.66 1.78
N LEU A 63 1.16 3.17 0.74
CA LEU A 63 1.99 1.98 0.82
C LEU A 63 3.13 2.16 1.83
N HIS A 64 3.77 3.33 1.83
CA HIS A 64 4.82 3.67 2.79
C HIS A 64 4.28 3.79 4.23
N GLY A 65 3.11 4.41 4.42
CA GLY A 65 2.45 4.48 5.73
C GLY A 65 2.10 3.10 6.29
N PHE A 66 1.58 2.21 5.43
CA PHE A 66 1.24 0.85 5.81
C PHE A 66 2.49 0.01 6.09
N TRP A 67 3.56 0.16 5.30
CA TRP A 67 4.87 -0.45 5.56
C TRP A 67 5.43 -0.07 6.95
N LYS A 68 5.36 1.22 7.29
CA LYS A 68 5.73 1.71 8.63
C LYS A 68 4.87 1.10 9.73
N GLN A 69 3.57 0.92 9.49
CA GLN A 69 2.65 0.32 10.46
C GLN A 69 2.96 -1.18 10.65
N ALA A 70 3.15 -1.91 9.55
CA ALA A 70 3.47 -3.34 9.54
C ALA A 70 4.77 -3.65 10.29
N THR A 71 5.83 -2.89 10.02
CA THR A 71 7.13 -3.02 10.68
C THR A 71 7.11 -2.57 12.16
N ARG A 72 6.13 -1.77 12.57
CA ARG A 72 5.94 -1.35 13.97
C ARG A 72 5.15 -2.37 14.80
N ILE A 73 4.19 -3.06 14.19
CA ILE A 73 3.31 -4.02 14.88
C ILE A 73 4.04 -5.37 15.08
N GLU A 74 4.87 -5.78 14.12
CA GLU A 74 5.80 -6.91 14.27
C GLU A 74 7.24 -6.44 14.04
N PRO A 75 8.01 -6.21 15.11
CA PRO A 75 9.44 -5.97 14.99
C PRO A 75 10.12 -7.23 14.43
N LEU A 76 10.46 -7.21 13.14
CA LEU A 76 11.17 -8.30 12.46
C LEU A 76 12.54 -8.59 13.09
N ASN A 77 13.10 -7.60 13.79
CA ASN A 77 14.32 -7.71 14.58
C ASN A 77 14.00 -7.39 16.04
N LYS A 78 13.77 -8.43 16.84
CA LYS A 78 14.12 -8.36 18.26
C LYS A 78 15.41 -9.17 18.41
N PRO A 79 16.61 -8.54 18.41
CA PRO A 79 17.78 -9.19 18.97
C PRO A 79 17.56 -9.33 20.47
N ASP A 80 17.93 -10.49 20.99
CA ASP A 80 17.77 -10.89 22.39
C ASP A 80 18.44 -9.92 23.38
#